data_AF-A0A8R7UVS6-F1
#
_entry.id   AF-A0A8R7UVS6-F1
#
_cell.length_a   1.000
_cell.length_b   1.000
_cell.length_c   1.000
_cell.angle_alpha   90.00
_cell.angle_beta   90.00
_cell.angle_gamma   90.00
#
_symmetry.space_group_name_H-M   'P 1'
#
loop_
_entity.id
_entity.type
_entity.pdbx_description
1 polymer ?
#
loop_
_entity_poly.entity_id
_entity_poly.type
_entity_poly.pdbx_seq_one_letter_code
_entity_poly.pdbx_strand_id
1 'polypeptide(L)'
;MPTLTMPSCPRSRRTRSGAGRAGDVTILPTLVINDVQYRGKLERTAVLKAVCAGFKEGTEPQVCLSHDMETNECLHRNGGCWRDEATNMTVCRDTYRGRVCECPMVNGVRYDGDGYTHCKGRLHRHMKFIGHSCGWTKFQLYCNPSRSIVAKDGAP
;
A
#
# COMPACT_ATOMS: atom_id res chain seq x y z
N MET A 1 47.47 -7.14 8.62
CA MET A 1 46.14 -6.58 8.96
C MET A 1 45.27 -6.64 7.71
N PRO A 2 43.96 -6.96 7.80
CA PRO A 2 43.43 -8.31 8.02
C PRO A 2 42.54 -8.81 6.86
N THR A 3 42.25 -10.12 6.96
CA THR A 3 41.29 -11.00 6.27
C THR A 3 39.91 -10.42 5.92
N LEU A 4 39.40 -10.81 4.75
CA LEU A 4 37.97 -11.04 4.48
C LEU A 4 37.78 -12.26 3.56
N THR A 5 38.02 -13.47 4.09
CA THR A 5 37.48 -14.70 3.51
C THR A 5 36.14 -15.00 4.15
N MET A 6 35.08 -14.90 3.35
CA MET A 6 33.71 -15.25 3.68
C MET A 6 33.58 -16.79 3.68
N PRO A 7 33.23 -17.46 4.80
CA PRO A 7 33.03 -18.90 4.76
C PRO A 7 31.64 -19.20 4.19
N SER A 8 31.62 -19.71 2.96
CA SER A 8 30.50 -20.47 2.42
C SER A 8 30.19 -21.65 3.34
N CYS A 9 28.95 -21.73 3.82
CA CYS A 9 28.45 -22.83 4.63
C CYS A 9 28.46 -24.15 3.82
N PRO A 10 29.22 -25.19 4.20
CA PRO A 10 29.23 -26.45 3.48
C PRO A 10 28.06 -27.32 3.97
N ARG A 11 27.04 -27.49 3.15
CA ARG A 11 25.96 -28.45 3.41
C ARG A 11 26.44 -29.85 3.01
N SER A 12 27.08 -30.59 3.93
CA SER A 12 27.44 -32.00 3.70
C SER A 12 26.20 -32.88 3.85
N ARG A 13 25.80 -33.61 2.81
CA ARG A 13 24.91 -34.77 2.94
C ARG A 13 25.61 -35.82 3.80
N ARG A 14 25.01 -36.23 4.92
CA ARG A 14 25.36 -37.48 5.58
C ARG A 14 24.10 -38.27 5.88
N THR A 15 24.00 -39.39 5.17
CA THR A 15 23.21 -40.57 5.46
C THR A 15 23.37 -40.99 6.92
N ARG A 16 22.25 -41.36 7.54
CA ARG A 16 22.19 -41.84 8.92
C ARG A 16 22.87 -43.20 9.04
N SER A 17 23.72 -43.39 10.06
CA SER A 17 23.80 -44.58 10.95
C SER A 17 25.19 -44.65 11.61
N GLY A 18 25.23 -44.48 12.93
CA GLY A 18 26.42 -44.64 13.74
C GLY A 18 26.08 -44.43 15.21
N ALA A 19 26.18 -45.50 16.00
CA ALA A 19 25.91 -45.53 17.43
C ALA A 19 26.90 -44.63 18.20
N GLY A 20 26.38 -43.82 19.14
CA GLY A 20 27.21 -43.04 20.05
C GLY A 20 26.35 -42.06 20.84
N ARG A 21 26.40 -42.17 22.17
CA ARG A 21 25.75 -41.24 23.12
C ARG A 21 26.37 -39.85 22.95
N ALA A 22 25.72 -38.99 22.17
CA ALA A 22 25.96 -37.56 22.17
C ALA A 22 24.89 -36.94 23.07
N GLY A 23 25.34 -36.17 24.08
CA GLY A 23 24.45 -35.47 25.01
C GLY A 23 23.38 -34.71 24.24
N ASP A 24 22.15 -34.82 24.75
CA ASP A 24 20.92 -34.21 24.23
C ASP A 24 21.22 -32.86 23.54
N VAL A 25 21.47 -32.92 22.22
CA VAL A 25 21.49 -31.72 21.40
C VAL A 25 20.02 -31.43 21.23
N THR A 26 19.48 -30.67 22.19
CA THR A 26 18.19 -30.03 22.04
C THR A 26 18.35 -29.09 20.85
N ILE A 27 18.11 -29.57 19.63
CA ILE A 27 17.91 -28.71 18.48
C ILE A 27 16.61 -27.99 18.82
N LEU A 28 16.73 -26.80 19.41
CA LEU A 28 15.57 -25.97 19.65
C LEU A 28 14.79 -25.88 18.34
N PRO A 29 13.46 -26.04 18.36
CA PRO A 29 12.67 -25.98 17.14
C PRO A 29 12.98 -24.67 16.40
N THR A 30 13.60 -24.79 15.22
CA THR A 30 13.91 -23.64 14.39
C THR A 30 12.65 -23.23 13.67
N LEU A 31 12.05 -22.11 14.09
CA LEU A 31 10.96 -21.49 13.35
C LEU A 31 11.53 -20.84 12.08
N VAL A 32 10.96 -21.16 10.93
CA VAL A 32 11.32 -20.57 9.63
C VAL A 32 10.09 -19.83 9.12
N ILE A 33 10.27 -18.56 8.74
CA ILE A 33 9.22 -17.68 8.21
C ILE A 33 9.75 -17.14 6.88
N ASN A 34 9.00 -17.34 5.79
CA ASN A 34 9.39 -16.94 4.43
C ASN A 34 10.80 -17.43 4.04
N ASP A 35 11.08 -18.71 4.27
CA ASP A 35 12.37 -19.36 4.00
C ASP A 35 13.58 -18.79 4.77
N VAL A 36 13.35 -17.89 5.72
CA VAL A 36 14.37 -17.32 6.60
C VAL A 36 14.18 -17.85 8.01
N GLN A 37 15.28 -18.26 8.65
CA GLN A 37 15.27 -18.66 10.05
C GLN A 37 14.90 -17.46 10.93
N TYR A 38 13.81 -17.58 11.68
CA TYR A 38 13.43 -16.61 12.69
C TYR A 38 14.34 -16.77 13.92
N ARG A 39 14.95 -15.66 14.36
CA ARG A 39 15.89 -15.61 15.49
C ARG A 39 15.39 -14.78 16.68
N GLY A 40 14.11 -14.40 16.67
CA GLY A 40 13.50 -13.61 17.74
C GLY A 40 12.85 -14.48 18.82
N LYS A 41 12.28 -13.83 19.83
CA LYS A 41 11.44 -14.49 20.84
C LYS A 41 10.17 -15.04 20.17
N LEU A 42 9.72 -16.22 20.63
CA LEU A 42 8.46 -16.84 20.20
C LEU A 42 7.25 -16.22 20.91
N GLU A 43 7.19 -14.88 20.96
CA GLU A 43 6.04 -14.13 21.45
C GLU A 43 5.03 -13.93 20.32
N ARG A 44 3.73 -14.00 20.63
CA ARG A 44 2.64 -13.93 19.66
C ARG A 44 2.78 -12.74 18.71
N THR A 45 2.99 -11.55 19.25
CA THR A 45 3.15 -10.31 18.48
C THR A 45 4.43 -10.31 17.64
N ALA A 46 5.54 -10.80 18.18
CA ALA A 46 6.82 -10.81 17.47
C ALA A 46 6.80 -11.75 16.26
N VAL A 47 6.20 -12.94 16.41
CA VAL A 47 6.01 -13.90 15.32
C VAL A 47 5.04 -13.35 14.28
N LEU A 48 3.92 -12.75 14.72
CA LEU A 48 2.94 -12.20 13.79
C LEU A 48 3.51 -11.03 12.98
N LYS A 49 4.32 -10.16 13.59
CA LYS A 49 5.07 -9.10 12.89
C LYS A 49 6.03 -9.67 11.84
N ALA A 50 6.72 -10.77 12.15
CA ALA A 50 7.58 -11.43 11.18
C ALA A 50 6.79 -12.05 10.00
N VAL A 51 5.59 -12.57 10.26
CA VAL A 51 4.69 -13.07 9.21
C VAL A 51 4.14 -11.91 8.37
N CYS A 52 3.68 -10.82 8.98
CA CYS A 52 3.18 -9.63 8.28
C CYS A 52 4.25 -8.99 7.38
N ALA A 53 5.52 -9.02 7.79
CA ALA A 53 6.64 -8.60 6.95
C ALA A 53 6.81 -9.45 5.67
N GLY A 54 6.20 -10.64 5.58
CA GLY A 54 6.25 -11.49 4.40
C GLY A 54 5.37 -11.04 3.24
N PHE A 55 4.35 -10.23 3.51
CA PHE A 55 3.42 -9.81 2.48
C PHE A 55 4.02 -8.70 1.61
N LYS A 56 3.58 -8.67 0.34
CA LYS A 56 3.89 -7.54 -0.55
C LYS A 56 3.10 -6.32 -0.07
N GLU A 57 3.69 -5.14 -0.23
CA GLU A 57 3.06 -3.88 0.13
C GLU A 57 1.68 -3.73 -0.56
N GLY A 58 0.65 -3.40 0.22
CA GLY A 58 -0.72 -3.32 -0.25
C GLY A 58 -1.44 -4.67 -0.42
N THR A 59 -0.85 -5.79 -0.02
CA THR A 59 -1.49 -7.13 -0.06
C THR A 59 -1.63 -7.74 1.33
N GLU A 60 -1.32 -6.97 2.36
CA GLU A 60 -1.36 -7.43 3.74
C GLU A 60 -2.80 -7.63 4.23
N PRO A 61 -3.06 -8.66 5.05
CA PRO A 61 -4.36 -8.85 5.67
C PRO A 61 -4.62 -7.77 6.72
N GLN A 62 -5.90 -7.49 7.00
CA GLN A 62 -6.31 -6.44 7.94
C GLN A 62 -5.72 -6.60 9.35
N VAL A 63 -5.42 -7.83 9.77
CA VAL A 63 -4.75 -8.07 11.06
C VAL A 63 -3.36 -7.43 11.14
N CYS A 64 -2.66 -7.32 10.01
CA CYS A 64 -1.36 -6.66 9.93
C CYS A 64 -1.47 -5.13 9.98
N LEU A 65 -2.65 -4.57 9.71
CA LEU A 65 -2.94 -3.12 9.74
C LEU A 65 -3.68 -2.73 11.02
N SER A 66 -3.39 -3.45 12.11
CA SER A 66 -3.93 -3.13 13.42
C SER A 66 -2.87 -2.40 14.24
N HIS A 67 -3.33 -1.56 15.17
CA HIS A 67 -2.47 -0.74 16.03
C HIS A 67 -1.43 -1.54 16.85
N ASP A 68 -1.70 -2.82 17.13
CA ASP A 68 -0.73 -3.66 17.84
C ASP A 68 0.43 -4.12 16.92
N MET A 69 0.21 -4.11 15.61
CA MET A 69 1.11 -4.64 14.58
C MET A 69 1.92 -3.54 13.89
N GLU A 70 1.31 -2.42 13.53
CA GLU A 70 1.93 -1.30 12.82
C GLU A 70 1.57 0.06 13.43
N THR A 71 2.15 1.14 12.90
CA THR A 71 1.77 2.52 13.23
C THR A 71 1.24 3.24 11.99
N ASN A 72 -0.06 3.49 11.97
CA ASN A 72 -0.73 4.02 10.78
C ASN A 72 -0.22 5.42 10.42
N GLU A 73 0.53 5.54 9.32
CA GLU A 73 1.15 6.80 8.93
C GLU A 73 0.14 7.79 8.34
N CYS A 74 -1.01 7.32 7.86
CA CYS A 74 -2.06 8.17 7.32
C CYS A 74 -2.74 9.04 8.41
N LEU A 75 -2.70 8.64 9.68
CA LEU A 75 -3.27 9.42 10.79
C LEU A 75 -2.57 10.78 10.97
N HIS A 76 -1.26 10.86 10.70
CA HIS A 76 -0.51 12.10 10.86
C HIS A 76 -0.33 12.79 9.51
N ARG A 77 -0.93 13.99 9.34
CA ARG A 77 -0.81 14.81 8.12
C ARG A 77 -1.11 14.02 6.84
N ASN A 78 -2.05 13.06 6.88
CA ASN A 78 -2.39 12.20 5.74
C ASN A 78 -1.20 11.40 5.19
N GLY A 79 -0.20 11.11 6.03
CA GLY A 79 1.09 10.57 5.60
C GLY A 79 1.90 11.51 4.71
N GLY A 80 1.45 12.73 4.42
CA GLY A 80 2.00 13.55 3.34
C GLY A 80 1.54 13.11 1.94
N CYS A 81 0.49 12.29 1.85
CA CYS A 81 -0.24 12.07 0.62
C CYS A 81 -1.16 13.24 0.31
N TRP A 82 -1.44 13.43 -0.97
CA TRP A 82 -2.33 14.45 -1.47
C TRP A 82 -3.73 14.31 -0.86
N ARG A 83 -4.37 15.45 -0.61
CA ARG A 83 -5.73 15.53 -0.08
C ARG A 83 -6.44 16.68 -0.78
N ASP A 84 -7.66 16.42 -1.20
CA ASP A 84 -8.57 17.47 -1.64
C ASP A 84 -9.36 18.00 -0.45
N GLU A 85 -9.10 19.24 -0.06
CA GLU A 85 -9.80 19.89 1.06
C GLU A 85 -11.25 20.21 0.72
N ALA A 86 -11.60 20.40 -0.57
CA ALA A 86 -12.95 20.74 -0.97
C ALA A 86 -13.93 19.55 -0.85
N THR A 87 -13.43 18.33 -1.09
CA THR A 87 -14.24 17.10 -1.08
C THR A 87 -13.90 16.15 0.06
N ASN A 88 -12.94 16.52 0.93
CA ASN A 88 -12.34 15.65 1.95
C ASN A 88 -11.80 14.31 1.39
N MET A 89 -11.45 14.28 0.11
CA MET A 89 -10.91 13.08 -0.52
C MET A 89 -9.43 12.92 -0.16
N THR A 90 -9.07 11.77 0.39
CA THR A 90 -7.69 11.43 0.75
C THR A 90 -7.22 10.24 -0.05
N VAL A 91 -5.92 10.20 -0.36
CA VAL A 91 -5.33 9.15 -1.20
C VAL A 91 -4.29 8.33 -0.45
N CYS A 92 -4.22 8.50 0.86
CA CYS A 92 -3.30 7.76 1.71
C CYS A 92 -3.86 6.37 1.99
N ARG A 93 -3.09 5.36 1.61
CA ARG A 93 -3.37 3.96 1.88
C ARG A 93 -2.27 3.42 2.78
N ASP A 94 -2.67 3.02 3.97
CA ASP A 94 -1.80 2.45 4.98
C ASP A 94 -1.41 1.01 4.63
N THR A 95 -0.19 0.61 4.98
CA THR A 95 0.39 -0.70 4.71
C THR A 95 1.26 -1.16 5.88
N TYR A 96 1.58 -2.44 5.98
CA TYR A 96 2.42 -2.90 7.10
C TYR A 96 3.86 -2.37 7.02
N ARG A 97 4.31 -2.03 5.82
CA ARG A 97 5.66 -1.52 5.54
C ARG A 97 5.74 0.01 5.51
N GLY A 98 4.64 0.69 5.78
CA GLY A 98 4.52 2.13 5.71
C GLY A 98 3.23 2.53 5.02
N ARG A 99 3.32 3.39 4.01
CA ARG A 99 2.13 3.92 3.31
C ARG A 99 2.38 4.09 1.83
N VAL A 100 1.31 4.03 1.07
CA VAL A 100 1.27 4.29 -0.37
C VAL A 100 0.28 5.40 -0.64
N CYS A 101 0.65 6.35 -1.51
CA CYS A 101 -0.28 7.35 -1.99
C CYS A 101 -0.78 6.94 -3.38
N GLU A 102 -2.07 6.65 -3.52
CA GLU A 102 -2.65 6.17 -4.77
C GLU A 102 -3.92 6.95 -5.12
N CYS A 103 -3.91 7.63 -6.27
CA CYS A 103 -5.05 8.43 -6.71
C CYS A 103 -6.32 7.55 -6.89
N PRO A 104 -7.45 7.92 -6.28
CA PRO A 104 -8.64 7.09 -6.25
C PRO A 104 -9.44 7.17 -7.55
N MET A 105 -10.38 6.24 -7.68
CA MET A 105 -11.47 6.31 -8.66
C MET A 105 -12.77 6.64 -7.92
N VAL A 106 -13.28 7.85 -8.10
CA VAL A 106 -14.49 8.34 -7.41
C VAL A 106 -15.54 8.65 -8.45
N ASN A 107 -16.76 8.14 -8.27
CA ASN A 107 -17.90 8.37 -9.16
C ASN A 107 -17.61 8.09 -10.65
N GLY A 108 -16.82 7.05 -10.93
CA GLY A 108 -16.43 6.68 -12.30
C GLY A 108 -15.36 7.58 -12.93
N VAL A 109 -14.88 8.61 -12.23
CA VAL A 109 -13.77 9.45 -12.67
C VAL A 109 -12.48 8.89 -12.08
N ARG A 110 -11.55 8.52 -12.95
CA ARG A 110 -10.20 8.15 -12.56
C ARG A 110 -9.38 9.42 -12.37
N TYR A 111 -8.76 9.55 -11.21
CA TYR A 111 -7.78 10.58 -10.95
C TYR A 111 -6.40 10.05 -11.31
N ASP A 112 -5.65 10.82 -12.09
CA ASP A 112 -4.27 10.51 -12.46
C ASP A 112 -3.33 11.53 -11.82
N GLY A 113 -2.16 11.06 -11.38
CA GLY A 113 -1.17 11.89 -10.71
C GLY A 113 -0.14 11.07 -9.94
N ASP A 114 0.66 11.75 -9.12
CA ASP A 114 1.70 11.11 -8.30
C ASP A 114 1.16 10.62 -6.93
N GLY A 115 -0.03 11.06 -6.52
CA GLY A 115 -0.62 10.75 -5.22
C GLY A 115 -0.05 11.56 -4.04
N TYR A 116 1.09 12.25 -4.19
CA TYR A 116 1.73 13.01 -3.12
C TYR A 116 1.39 14.50 -3.20
N THR A 117 1.57 15.08 -4.38
CA THR A 117 1.34 16.51 -4.61
C THR A 117 0.18 16.76 -5.56
N HIS A 118 -0.21 15.74 -6.33
CA HIS A 118 -1.12 15.89 -7.43
C HIS A 118 -1.98 14.66 -7.68
N CYS A 119 -3.29 14.87 -7.73
CA CYS A 119 -4.24 13.97 -8.39
C CYS A 119 -5.24 14.83 -9.18
N LYS A 120 -5.35 14.61 -10.50
CA LYS A 120 -6.31 15.30 -11.38
C LYS A 120 -7.26 14.30 -12.03
N GLY A 121 -8.56 14.58 -11.94
CA GLY A 121 -9.57 13.79 -12.64
C GLY A 121 -9.38 13.85 -14.15
N ARG A 122 -9.24 12.69 -14.80
CA ARG A 122 -9.26 12.60 -16.25
C ARG A 122 -10.71 12.51 -16.70
N LEU A 123 -11.27 13.63 -17.18
CA LEU A 123 -12.48 13.56 -18.00
C LEU A 123 -12.12 12.78 -19.26
N HIS A 124 -12.60 11.55 -19.38
CA HIS A 124 -12.47 10.79 -20.62
C HIS A 124 -13.06 11.65 -21.76
N ARG A 125 -12.18 12.07 -22.69
CA ARG A 125 -12.51 12.92 -23.85
C ARG A 125 -13.45 12.23 -24.87
N HIS A 126 -14.04 11.09 -24.51
CA HIS A 126 -15.02 10.35 -25.30
C HIS A 126 -16.45 10.46 -24.77
N MET A 127 -16.78 11.48 -23.99
CA MET A 127 -18.16 11.98 -24.01
C MET A 127 -18.36 12.65 -25.36
N LYS A 128 -18.66 11.86 -26.41
CA LYS A 128 -19.27 12.40 -27.62
C LYS A 128 -20.60 12.96 -27.15
N PHE A 129 -20.65 14.27 -26.92
CA PHE A 129 -21.90 14.98 -26.72
C PHE A 129 -22.76 14.65 -27.94
N ILE A 130 -23.73 13.74 -27.79
CA ILE A 130 -24.81 13.58 -28.75
C ILE A 130 -25.76 14.74 -28.46
N GLY A 131 -25.29 15.96 -28.72
CA GLY A 131 -26.09 17.17 -28.68
C GLY A 131 -26.71 17.36 -30.05
N HIS A 132 -27.96 16.95 -30.21
CA HIS A 132 -28.79 17.50 -31.26
C HIS A 132 -29.24 18.90 -30.82
N SER A 133 -28.57 19.94 -31.30
CA SER A 133 -29.16 21.13 -31.94
C SER A 133 -28.19 22.32 -31.97
N CYS A 134 -27.98 22.85 -33.17
CA CYS A 134 -27.25 24.08 -33.45
C CYS A 134 -28.09 25.29 -33.04
N GLY A 135 -27.54 26.17 -32.21
CA GLY A 135 -28.01 27.55 -32.03
C GLY A 135 -26.79 28.47 -32.04
N TRP A 136 -26.72 29.39 -33.00
CA TRP A 136 -25.59 30.31 -33.18
C TRP A 136 -25.79 31.55 -32.30
N THR A 137 -25.00 31.70 -31.24
CA THR A 137 -24.73 33.00 -30.63
C THR A 137 -23.24 33.18 -30.38
N LYS A 138 -22.80 34.38 -30.73
CA LYS A 138 -21.42 34.84 -30.92
C LYS A 138 -20.62 34.82 -29.60
N PHE A 139 -19.34 34.47 -29.72
CA PHE A 139 -18.23 34.57 -28.75
C PHE A 139 -18.07 33.44 -27.70
N GLN A 140 -17.04 32.62 -27.98
CA GLN A 140 -16.25 31.76 -27.08
C GLN A 140 -16.99 30.84 -26.10
N LEU A 141 -16.96 29.54 -26.41
CA LEU A 141 -17.13 28.46 -25.42
C LEU A 141 -15.98 28.52 -24.41
N TYR A 142 -16.21 29.20 -23.29
CA TYR A 142 -15.42 28.96 -22.08
C TYR A 142 -16.10 27.85 -21.28
N CYS A 143 -15.54 26.63 -21.32
CA CYS A 143 -15.82 25.61 -20.30
C CYS A 143 -15.15 26.05 -18.99
N ASN A 144 -15.92 26.67 -18.10
CA ASN A 144 -15.48 26.94 -16.73
C ASN A 144 -15.53 25.62 -15.93
N PRO A 145 -14.40 25.07 -15.46
CA PRO A 145 -14.37 23.78 -14.78
C PRO A 145 -14.82 23.86 -13.31
N SER A 146 -15.24 25.02 -12.82
CA SER A 146 -15.49 25.26 -11.39
C SER A 146 -16.97 25.25 -10.99
N ARG A 147 -17.83 24.46 -11.67
CA ARG A 147 -19.21 24.30 -11.22
C ARG A 147 -19.54 22.84 -10.94
N SER A 148 -19.24 22.46 -9.71
CA SER A 148 -20.00 21.47 -8.96
C SER A 148 -21.49 21.72 -9.22
N ILE A 149 -22.18 20.68 -9.68
CA ILE A 149 -23.63 20.58 -9.68
C ILE A 149 -24.18 21.03 -8.32
N VAL A 150 -24.71 22.24 -8.25
CA VAL A 150 -25.68 22.63 -7.23
C VAL A 150 -26.97 22.87 -7.99
N ALA A 151 -27.86 21.88 -7.93
CA ALA A 151 -29.26 22.10 -8.21
C ALA A 151 -29.73 23.22 -7.27
N LYS A 152 -30.12 24.36 -7.85
CA LYS A 152 -31.01 25.28 -7.17
C LYS A 152 -32.35 25.18 -7.84
N ASP A 153 -33.27 24.49 -7.16
CA ASP A 153 -34.69 24.57 -7.44
C ASP A 153 -35.12 26.04 -7.40
N GLY A 154 -35.94 26.40 -8.37
CA GLY A 154 -36.25 27.76 -8.75
C GLY A 154 -37.02 28.55 -7.71
N ALA A 155 -37.06 29.86 -7.95
CA ALA A 155 -38.13 30.73 -7.51
C ALA A 155 -38.32 31.83 -8.58
N PRO A 156 -39.55 32.32 -8.78
CA PRO A 156 -39.95 33.15 -9.92
C PRO A 156 -39.29 34.53 -9.96
#